data_AF-A0A519VQ80-F1
#
_entry.id   AF-A0A519VQ80-F1
#
_cell.length_a   1.000
_cell.length_b   1.000
_cell.length_c   1.000
_cell.angle_alpha   90.00
_cell.angle_beta   90.00
_cell.angle_gamma   90.00
#
_symmetry.space_group_name_H-M   'P 1'
#
loop_
_entity.id
_entity.type
_entity.pdbx_description
1 polymer ?
#
loop_
_entity_poly.entity_id
_entity_poly.type
_entity_poly.pdbx_seq_one_letter_code
_entity_poly.pdbx_strand_id
1 'polypeptide(L)'
;MKHTNSNQQIFLFNEYYRKYYPIFAWRCTKALKDEVLASGIVQDAFLKIWILRDRIQVNEIYGLLKSHSRKAIFDYYNTAKNRFHSNLFRLDELENPDFILGFEDVEIDDLTDSDND
;
A
#
# COMPACT_ATOMS: atom_id res chain seq x y z
N MET A 1 27.97 -16.92 -4.28
CA MET A 1 26.76 -16.65 -3.48
C MET A 1 26.69 -17.69 -2.37
N LYS A 2 26.63 -17.27 -1.10
CA LYS A 2 26.53 -18.21 0.02
C LYS A 2 25.12 -18.80 0.01
N HIS A 3 24.97 -20.10 -0.23
CA HIS A 3 23.71 -20.80 -0.01
C HIS A 3 23.45 -20.82 1.50
N THR A 4 22.72 -19.82 1.99
CA THR A 4 22.15 -19.84 3.34
C THR A 4 21.35 -21.12 3.49
N ASN A 5 21.56 -21.86 4.58
CA ASN A 5 20.88 -23.13 4.81
C ASN A 5 19.35 -22.91 4.72
N SER A 6 18.63 -23.79 4.01
CA SER A 6 17.17 -23.66 3.80
C SER A 6 16.41 -23.41 5.11
N ASN A 7 16.85 -24.01 6.22
CA ASN A 7 16.24 -23.81 7.54
C ASN A 7 16.49 -22.41 8.10
N GLN A 8 17.66 -21.82 7.84
CA GLN A 8 17.97 -20.45 8.25
C GLN A 8 17.13 -19.44 7.47
N GLN A 9 16.89 -19.65 6.18
CA GLN A 9 16.01 -18.79 5.37
C GLN A 9 14.57 -18.81 5.90
N ILE A 10 14.05 -20.00 6.21
CA ILE A 10 12.70 -20.17 6.80
C ILE A 10 12.60 -19.47 8.16
N PHE A 11 13.61 -19.66 9.01
CA PHE A 11 13.66 -19.02 10.33
C PHE A 11 13.62 -17.49 10.21
N LEU A 12 14.49 -16.91 9.37
CA LEU A 12 14.54 -15.47 9.14
C LEU A 12 13.22 -14.94 8.57
N PHE A 13 12.64 -15.64 7.59
CA PHE A 13 11.36 -15.25 7.02
C PHE A 13 10.25 -15.19 8.08
N ASN A 14 10.15 -16.20 8.94
CA ASN A 14 9.16 -16.24 10.03
C ASN A 14 9.35 -15.11 11.06
N GLU A 15 10.59 -14.79 11.41
CA GLU A 15 10.91 -13.66 12.30
C GLU A 15 10.41 -12.33 11.70
N TYR A 16 10.71 -12.10 10.41
CA TYR A 16 10.29 -10.88 9.73
C TYR A 16 8.78 -10.83 9.48
N TYR A 17 8.15 -11.97 9.21
CA TYR A 17 6.70 -12.07 9.11
C TYR A 17 6.04 -11.65 10.42
N ARG A 18 6.45 -12.24 11.56
CA ARG A 18 5.93 -11.88 12.89
C ARG A 18 6.15 -10.41 13.23
N LYS A 19 7.30 -9.86 12.87
CA LYS A 19 7.66 -8.46 13.14
C LYS A 19 6.83 -7.47 12.31
N TYR A 20 6.71 -7.69 11.01
CA TYR A 20 6.18 -6.67 10.10
C TYR A 20 4.72 -6.89 9.67
N TYR A 21 4.21 -8.13 9.68
CA TYR A 21 2.83 -8.41 9.32
C TYR A 21 1.81 -7.55 10.08
N PRO A 22 1.78 -7.51 11.43
CA PRO A 22 0.77 -6.73 12.16
C PRO A 22 0.87 -5.23 11.85
N ILE A 23 2.09 -4.73 11.65
CA ILE A 23 2.36 -3.33 11.35
C ILE A 23 1.78 -2.94 9.97
N PHE A 24 2.05 -3.75 8.94
CA PHE A 24 1.56 -3.47 7.60
C PHE A 24 0.07 -3.78 7.45
N ALA A 25 -0.44 -4.82 8.11
CA ALA A 25 -1.87 -5.13 8.11
C ALA A 25 -2.66 -3.96 8.69
N TRP A 26 -2.27 -3.46 9.86
CA TRP A 26 -2.90 -2.28 10.46
C TRP A 26 -2.86 -1.04 9.55
N ARG A 27 -1.71 -0.77 8.92
CA ARG A 27 -1.57 0.36 7.98
C ARG A 27 -2.46 0.22 6.76
N CYS A 28 -2.52 -0.97 6.15
CA CYS A 28 -3.36 -1.23 4.99
C CYS A 28 -4.84 -1.16 5.37
N THR A 29 -5.25 -1.68 6.52
CA THR A 29 -6.64 -1.59 7.01
C THR A 29 -7.04 -0.14 7.25
N LYS A 30 -6.14 0.69 7.80
CA LYS A 30 -6.41 2.13 7.97
C LYS A 30 -6.61 2.86 6.65
N ALA A 31 -5.87 2.48 5.61
CA ALA A 31 -5.95 3.07 4.28
C ALA A 31 -7.20 2.60 3.52
N LEU A 32 -7.51 1.30 3.54
CA LEU A 32 -8.55 0.68 2.71
C LEU A 32 -9.92 0.61 3.38
N LYS A 33 -9.97 0.70 4.72
CA LYS A 33 -11.15 0.42 5.55
C LYS A 33 -11.72 -1.00 5.36
N ASP A 34 -10.91 -1.92 4.83
CA ASP A 34 -11.24 -3.33 4.60
C ASP A 34 -10.08 -4.20 5.11
N GLU A 35 -10.33 -4.99 6.16
CA GLU A 35 -9.33 -5.86 6.78
C GLU A 35 -8.98 -7.08 5.92
N VAL A 36 -9.95 -7.63 5.18
CA VAL A 36 -9.72 -8.81 4.33
C VAL A 36 -8.82 -8.41 3.17
N LEU A 37 -9.13 -7.31 2.49
CA LEU A 37 -8.29 -6.79 1.42
C LEU A 37 -6.90 -6.37 1.92
N ALA A 38 -6.83 -5.69 3.07
CA ALA A 38 -5.58 -5.28 3.69
C ALA A 38 -4.67 -6.49 4.02
N SER A 39 -5.23 -7.53 4.64
CA SER A 39 -4.48 -8.74 4.96
C SER A 39 -3.98 -9.44 3.69
N GLY A 40 -4.81 -9.51 2.64
CA GLY A 40 -4.43 -10.05 1.33
C GLY A 40 -3.25 -9.33 0.69
N ILE A 41 -3.23 -7.99 0.71
CA ILE A 41 -2.12 -7.17 0.17
C ILE A 41 -0.81 -7.46 0.90
N VAL A 42 -0.86 -7.57 2.23
CA VAL A 42 0.33 -7.83 3.04
C VAL A 42 0.83 -9.27 2.82
N GLN A 43 -0.07 -10.24 2.71
CA GLN A 43 0.29 -11.63 2.38
C GLN A 43 0.95 -11.74 1.00
N ASP A 44 0.40 -11.06 -0.02
CA ASP A 44 0.99 -11.03 -1.36
C ASP A 44 2.40 -10.39 -1.33
N ALA A 45 2.59 -9.33 -0.55
CA ALA A 45 3.90 -8.71 -0.35
C ALA A 45 4.93 -9.71 0.20
N PHE A 46 4.57 -10.46 1.24
CA PHE A 46 5.42 -11.48 1.84
C PHE A 46 5.69 -12.65 0.90
N LEU A 47 4.70 -13.06 0.10
CA LEU A 47 4.90 -14.11 -0.89
C LEU A 47 5.92 -13.70 -1.95
N LYS A 48 5.88 -12.45 -2.42
CA LYS A 48 6.89 -11.90 -3.34
C LYS A 48 8.29 -11.89 -2.74
N ILE A 49 8.40 -11.51 -1.47
CA ILE A 49 9.66 -11.56 -0.71
C ILE A 49 10.18 -13.00 -0.63
N TRP A 50 9.31 -13.97 -0.37
CA TRP A 50 9.68 -15.39 -0.33
C TRP A 50 10.20 -15.91 -1.68
N ILE A 51 9.54 -15.54 -2.78
CA ILE A 51 9.96 -15.89 -4.14
C ILE A 51 11.33 -15.29 -4.47
N LEU A 52 11.59 -14.06 -4.04
CA LEU A 52 12.83 -13.32 -4.30
C LEU A 52 13.91 -13.54 -3.24
N ARG A 53 13.69 -14.40 -2.24
CA ARG A 53 14.53 -14.54 -1.03
C ARG A 53 16.03 -14.77 -1.29
N ASP A 54 16.39 -15.37 -2.42
CA ASP A 54 17.78 -15.62 -2.80
C ASP A 54 18.48 -14.40 -3.42
N ARG A 55 17.72 -13.33 -3.73
CA ARG A 55 18.18 -12.12 -4.42
C ARG A 55 18.10 -10.86 -3.56
N ILE A 56 17.34 -10.89 -2.48
CA ILE A 56 17.11 -9.71 -1.61
C ILE A 56 17.93 -9.80 -0.34
N GLN A 57 18.36 -8.64 0.15
CA GLN A 57 18.99 -8.50 1.45
C GLN A 57 17.93 -8.25 2.53
N VAL A 58 18.28 -8.66 3.75
CA VAL A 58 17.37 -8.58 4.90
C VAL A 58 16.93 -7.14 5.22
N ASN A 59 17.80 -6.15 5.02
CA ASN A 59 17.49 -4.74 5.20
C ASN A 59 16.53 -4.17 4.13
N GLU A 60 16.34 -4.87 3.00
CA GLU A 60 15.42 -4.45 1.93
C GLU A 60 13.98 -4.87 2.18
N ILE A 61 13.74 -5.86 3.05
CA ILE A 61 12.42 -6.44 3.37
C ILE A 61 11.39 -5.34 3.68
N TYR A 62 11.73 -4.40 4.56
CA TYR A 62 10.81 -3.33 4.94
C TYR A 62 10.47 -2.40 3.76
N GLY A 63 11.47 -2.06 2.94
CA GLY A 63 11.27 -1.21 1.75
C GLY A 63 10.40 -1.88 0.70
N LEU A 64 10.58 -3.19 0.50
CA LEU A 64 9.75 -4.00 -0.39
C LEU A 64 8.31 -4.11 0.10
N LEU A 65 8.10 -4.39 1.39
CA LEU A 65 6.76 -4.39 1.99
C LEU A 65 6.06 -3.04 1.82
N LYS A 66 6.76 -1.94 2.08
CA LYS A 66 6.23 -0.58 1.94
C LYS A 66 5.87 -0.23 0.50
N SER A 67 6.77 -0.48 -0.45
CA SER A 67 6.55 -0.15 -1.86
C SER A 67 5.42 -0.98 -2.47
N HIS A 68 5.41 -2.30 -2.23
CA HIS A 68 4.36 -3.18 -2.73
C HIS A 68 2.99 -2.84 -2.13
N SER A 69 2.91 -2.65 -0.81
CA SER A 69 1.64 -2.27 -0.16
C SER A 69 1.11 -0.93 -0.68
N ARG A 70 1.98 0.07 -0.84
CA ARG A 70 1.59 1.39 -1.37
C ARG A 70 1.08 1.29 -2.81
N LYS A 71 1.77 0.51 -3.66
CA LYS A 71 1.34 0.29 -5.03
C LYS A 71 0.00 -0.44 -5.09
N ALA A 72 -0.19 -1.49 -4.30
CA ALA A 72 -1.44 -2.24 -4.27
C ALA A 72 -2.63 -1.39 -3.80
N ILE A 73 -2.44 -0.53 -2.79
CA ILE A 73 -3.46 0.43 -2.35
C ILE A 73 -3.77 1.45 -3.46
N PHE A 74 -2.74 1.98 -4.13
CA PHE A 74 -2.92 2.92 -5.24
C PHE A 74 -3.68 2.28 -6.41
N ASP A 75 -3.30 1.06 -6.82
CA ASP A 75 -3.95 0.31 -7.89
C ASP A 75 -5.41 -0.03 -7.51
N TYR A 76 -5.68 -0.36 -6.24
CA TYR A 76 -7.04 -0.56 -5.73
C TYR A 76 -7.91 0.67 -5.95
N TYR A 77 -7.46 1.85 -5.51
CA TYR A 77 -8.25 3.08 -5.64
C TYR A 77 -8.35 3.60 -7.07
N ASN A 78 -7.38 3.32 -7.94
CA ASN A 78 -7.43 3.74 -9.34
C ASN A 78 -8.39 2.91 -10.22
N THR A 79 -8.92 1.81 -9.69
CA THR A 79 -9.98 1.08 -10.38
C THR A 79 -11.27 1.94 -10.38
N ALA A 80 -11.91 2.11 -11.53
CA ALA A 80 -13.08 3.01 -11.69
C ALA A 80 -14.18 2.80 -10.64
N LYS A 81 -14.46 1.54 -10.30
CA LYS A 81 -15.40 1.13 -9.23
C LYS A 81 -15.00 1.68 -7.86
N ASN A 82 -13.72 1.64 -7.51
CA ASN A 82 -13.23 2.01 -6.19
C ASN A 82 -12.99 3.52 -6.05
N ARG A 83 -12.77 4.24 -7.17
CA ARG A 83 -12.81 5.72 -7.17
C ARG A 83 -14.17 6.23 -6.71
N PHE A 84 -15.26 5.64 -7.20
CA PHE A 84 -16.61 5.97 -6.78
C PHE A 84 -16.82 5.71 -5.28
N HIS A 85 -16.46 4.51 -4.79
CA HIS A 85 -16.55 4.20 -3.36
C HIS A 85 -15.70 5.13 -2.49
N SER A 86 -14.47 5.47 -2.92
CA SER A 86 -13.63 6.42 -2.19
C SER A 86 -14.22 7.82 -2.13
N ASN A 87 -14.86 8.28 -3.20
CA ASN A 87 -15.53 9.58 -3.22
C ASN A 87 -16.77 9.59 -2.31
N LEU A 88 -17.49 8.46 -2.19
CA LEU A 88 -18.61 8.33 -1.26
C LEU A 88 -18.14 8.44 0.20
N PHE A 89 -17.08 7.73 0.60
CA PHE A 89 -16.52 7.86 1.95
C PHE A 89 -15.99 9.27 2.24
N ARG A 90 -15.45 9.98 1.25
CA ARG A 90 -15.07 11.39 1.39
C ARG A 90 -16.25 12.32 1.63
N LEU A 91 -17.42 12.01 1.07
CA LEU A 91 -18.66 12.77 1.34
C LEU A 91 -19.14 12.55 2.78
N ASP A 92 -19.01 11.35 3.32
CA ASP A 92 -19.29 11.10 4.75
C ASP A 92 -18.31 11.87 5.66
N GLU A 93 -17.05 12.05 5.23
CA GLU A 93 -16.08 12.89 5.94
C GLU A 93 -16.37 14.41 5.77
N LEU A 94 -16.98 14.83 4.65
CA LEU A 94 -17.39 16.21 4.33
C LEU A 94 -18.51 16.72 5.27
N GLU A 95 -19.24 15.82 5.92
CA GLU A 95 -20.24 16.17 6.94
C GLU A 95 -19.60 16.66 8.26
N ASN A 96 -18.26 16.62 8.38
CA ASN A 96 -17.55 17.25 9.50
C ASN A 96 -17.41 18.77 9.26
N PRO A 97 -17.90 19.62 10.17
CA PRO A 97 -17.86 21.09 10.04
C PRO A 97 -16.46 21.66 9.81
N ASP A 98 -15.43 21.01 10.35
CA ASP A 98 -14.03 21.42 10.25
C ASP A 98 -13.47 21.33 8.83
N PHE A 99 -14.03 20.48 7.96
CA PHE A 99 -13.62 20.35 6.57
C PHE A 99 -14.22 21.45 5.69
N ILE A 100 -15.46 21.87 5.97
CA ILE A 100 -16.17 22.94 5.24
C ILE A 100 -15.46 24.29 5.40
N LEU A 101 -14.77 24.49 6.52
CA LEU A 101 -14.00 25.70 6.82
C LEU A 101 -12.58 25.73 6.23
N GLY A 102 -12.12 24.65 5.60
CA GLY A 102 -10.73 24.47 5.17
C GLY A 102 -10.44 24.65 3.68
N PHE A 103 -11.44 24.91 2.84
CA PHE A 103 -11.26 25.19 1.41
C PHE A 103 -11.48 26.68 1.13
N GLU A 104 -10.50 27.51 1.47
CA GLU A 104 -10.21 28.71 0.70
C GLU A 104 -9.21 28.33 -0.41
N ASP A 105 -9.74 28.29 -1.63
CA ASP A 105 -9.07 28.43 -2.93
C ASP A 105 -7.77 27.66 -3.17
N VAL A 106 -7.91 26.46 -3.75
CA VAL A 106 -6.89 25.93 -4.66
C VAL A 106 -7.45 26.02 -6.08
N GLU A 107 -7.09 27.11 -6.76
CA GLU A 107 -7.24 27.29 -8.21
C GLU A 107 -6.71 26.04 -8.93
N ILE A 108 -7.61 25.39 -9.67
CA ILE A 108 -7.26 24.33 -10.61
C ILE A 108 -6.72 25.05 -11.84
N ASP A 109 -5.39 25.08 -11.98
CA ASP A 109 -4.73 25.50 -13.21
C ASP A 109 -5.11 24.50 -14.32
N ASP A 110 -6.02 24.93 -15.18
CA ASP A 110 -6.45 24.28 -16.39
C ASP A 110 -5.59 24.78 -17.54
N LEU A 111 -4.54 24.04 -17.93
CA LEU A 111 -3.86 24.23 -19.21
C LEU A 111 -3.48 22.89 -19.83
N THR A 112 -4.51 22.28 -20.43
CA THR A 112 -4.54 21.77 -21.81
C THR A 112 -3.22 21.31 -22.45
N ASP A 113 -3.18 20.01 -22.79
CA ASP A 113 -2.41 19.49 -23.91
C ASP A 113 -2.68 20.31 -25.19
N SER A 114 -1.61 20.67 -25.90
CA SER A 114 -1.66 20.85 -27.36
C SER A 114 -0.40 20.26 -27.99
N ASP A 115 -0.64 19.24 -28.83
CA ASP A 115 0.31 18.60 -29.74
C ASP A 115 0.76 19.54 -30.89
N ASN A 116 1.88 19.16 -31.53
CA ASN A 116 2.43 19.59 -32.83
C ASN A 116 3.03 21.02 -32.86
N ASP A 117 4.27 21.28 -33.31
CA ASP A 117 5.08 20.70 -34.41
C ASP A 117 6.59 20.86 -34.09
#